data_AF-A0A8H5ZW76-F1
#
_entry.id   AF-A0A8H5ZW76-F1
#
_cell.length_a   1.000
_cell.length_b   1.000
_cell.length_c   1.000
_cell.angle_alpha   90.00
_cell.angle_beta   90.00
_cell.angle_gamma   90.00
#
_symmetry.space_group_name_H-M   'P 1'
#
loop_
_entity.id
_entity.type
_entity.pdbx_description
1 polymer ?
#
loop_
_entity_poly.entity_id
_entity_poly.type
_entity_poly.pdbx_seq_one_letter_code
_entity_poly.pdbx_strand_id
1 'polypeptide(L)'
;MEICNYLNSICGIWSAAFEEESIHVDVNSVRFVENLMPESTADKQLIESLMDNGTFSPSLGDENIRKSVLQCLLETKGRILSLHSLVQDTLFIQPCAKALLQLVPPAFLDLRDALMRRLETHEAAWTIQVSETVAETFTADLDPSSLACDGSICAVAFVQLWLFAMRYIENLTSATLPGRQKEFCDGNHVYRETRQESAHELAILAQTLWFDSPQIRSLF
;
A
#
# COMPACT_ATOMS: atom_id res chain seq x y z
N MET A 1 0.07 -13.93 2.32
CA MET A 1 1.50 -13.59 2.49
C MET A 1 1.85 -12.44 1.56
N GLU A 2 1.59 -11.20 1.99
CA GLU A 2 1.68 -9.99 1.13
C GLU A 2 3.11 -9.70 0.65
N ILE A 3 4.11 -9.94 1.49
CA ILE A 3 5.53 -9.80 1.13
C ILE A 3 5.92 -10.76 -0.01
N CYS A 4 5.39 -11.99 -0.03
CA CYS A 4 5.67 -12.93 -1.12
C CYS A 4 5.07 -12.45 -2.44
N ASN A 5 3.87 -11.87 -2.42
CA ASN A 5 3.29 -11.27 -3.63
C ASN A 5 4.15 -10.09 -4.12
N TYR A 6 4.65 -9.25 -3.22
CA TYR A 6 5.58 -8.16 -3.56
C TYR A 6 6.87 -8.70 -4.18
N LEU A 7 7.50 -9.72 -3.58
CA LEU A 7 8.70 -10.37 -4.10
C LEU A 7 8.46 -11.01 -5.47
N ASN A 8 7.30 -11.64 -5.68
CA ASN A 8 6.89 -12.18 -6.97
C ASN A 8 6.75 -11.08 -8.02
N SER A 9 6.20 -9.90 -7.65
CA SER A 9 6.13 -8.75 -8.55
C SER A 9 7.51 -8.21 -8.92
N ILE A 10 8.44 -8.07 -7.95
CA ILE A 10 9.83 -7.70 -8.23
C ILE A 10 10.44 -8.71 -9.21
N CYS A 11 10.35 -10.00 -8.88
CA CYS A 11 10.90 -11.07 -9.72
C CYS A 11 10.32 -11.05 -11.13
N GLY A 12 9.00 -10.87 -11.26
CA GLY A 12 8.30 -10.81 -12.53
C GLY A 12 8.76 -9.65 -13.42
N ILE A 13 8.94 -8.45 -12.85
CA ILE A 13 9.42 -7.27 -13.59
C ILE A 13 10.82 -7.52 -14.15
N TRP A 14 11.76 -7.89 -13.29
CA TRP A 14 13.17 -8.01 -13.68
C TRP A 14 13.45 -9.25 -14.52
N SER A 15 12.75 -10.36 -14.28
CA SER A 15 12.89 -11.57 -15.11
C SER A 15 12.29 -11.37 -16.50
N ALA A 16 11.17 -10.65 -16.63
CA ALA A 16 10.61 -10.33 -17.94
C ALA A 16 11.54 -9.41 -18.75
N ALA A 17 12.20 -8.46 -18.09
CA ALA A 17 13.10 -7.53 -18.76
C ALA A 17 14.48 -8.15 -19.10
N PHE A 18 14.97 -9.14 -18.34
CA PHE A 18 16.33 -9.67 -18.45
C PHE A 18 16.41 -11.21 -18.43
N GLU A 19 15.43 -11.91 -19.01
CA GLU A 19 15.29 -13.38 -18.92
C GLU A 19 16.59 -14.13 -19.24
N GLU A 20 17.20 -13.85 -20.40
CA GLU A 20 18.48 -14.46 -20.82
C GLU A 20 19.70 -13.62 -20.42
N GLU A 21 19.48 -12.39 -19.98
CA GLU A 21 20.49 -11.33 -19.85
C GLU A 21 20.71 -10.88 -18.39
N SER A 22 20.42 -11.77 -17.44
CA SER A 22 20.49 -11.48 -16.00
C SER A 22 21.87 -10.96 -15.54
N ILE A 23 22.95 -11.31 -16.24
CA ILE A 23 24.32 -10.83 -15.95
C ILE A 23 24.51 -9.34 -16.20
N HIS A 24 23.60 -8.72 -16.97
CA HIS A 24 23.65 -7.31 -17.33
C HIS A 24 22.84 -6.43 -16.38
N VAL A 25 22.05 -7.02 -15.48
CA VAL A 25 21.34 -6.25 -14.45
C VAL A 25 22.35 -5.66 -13.46
N ASP A 26 22.57 -4.35 -13.55
CA ASP A 26 23.45 -3.65 -12.62
C ASP A 26 22.65 -2.81 -11.60
N VAL A 27 23.26 -2.64 -10.42
CA VAL A 27 22.63 -1.95 -9.28
C VAL A 27 22.32 -0.49 -9.59
N ASN A 28 23.13 0.21 -10.40
CA ASN A 28 22.90 1.62 -10.68
C ASN A 28 21.69 1.80 -11.59
N SER A 29 21.56 0.93 -12.60
CA SER A 29 20.41 0.92 -13.50
C SER A 29 19.11 0.65 -12.76
N VAL A 30 19.10 -0.35 -11.86
CA VAL A 30 17.96 -0.60 -10.98
C VAL A 30 17.62 0.66 -10.17
N ARG A 31 18.61 1.33 -9.58
CA ARG A 31 18.41 2.54 -8.78
C ARG A 31 17.89 3.74 -9.57
N PHE A 32 18.18 3.84 -10.86
CA PHE A 32 17.67 4.95 -11.68
C PHE A 32 16.19 4.81 -12.02
N VAL A 33 15.69 3.57 -12.10
CA VAL A 33 14.31 3.30 -12.53
C VAL A 33 13.41 2.82 -11.40
N GLU A 34 13.95 2.40 -10.26
CA GLU A 34 13.14 1.96 -9.12
C GLU A 34 12.19 3.07 -8.66
N ASN A 35 10.95 2.67 -8.36
CA ASN A 35 9.83 3.55 -8.00
C ASN A 35 9.30 4.48 -9.11
N LEU A 36 9.90 4.51 -10.30
CA LEU A 36 9.30 5.19 -11.46
C LEU A 36 8.04 4.45 -11.90
N MET A 37 7.04 5.22 -12.37
CA MET A 37 5.77 4.69 -12.87
C MET A 37 5.65 4.96 -14.37
N PRO A 38 5.88 3.98 -15.26
CA PRO A 38 5.91 4.19 -16.71
C PRO A 38 4.61 4.75 -17.32
N GLU A 39 3.49 4.64 -16.62
CA GLU A 39 2.21 5.24 -17.01
C GLU A 39 2.24 6.78 -16.90
N SER A 40 3.15 7.34 -16.09
CA SER A 40 3.43 8.78 -16.02
C SER A 40 4.30 9.22 -17.20
N THR A 41 3.87 10.26 -17.92
CA THR A 41 4.62 10.79 -19.07
C THR A 41 6.05 11.22 -18.70
N ALA A 42 6.23 11.80 -17.51
CA ALA A 42 7.54 12.25 -17.04
C ALA A 42 8.49 11.07 -16.79
N ASP A 43 7.99 10.04 -16.10
CA ASP A 43 8.77 8.85 -15.74
C ASP A 43 9.10 8.01 -16.98
N LYS A 44 8.14 7.88 -17.91
CA LYS A 44 8.36 7.25 -19.21
C LYS A 44 9.51 7.91 -19.98
N GLN A 45 9.46 9.23 -20.13
CA GLN A 45 10.51 9.98 -20.83
C GLN A 45 11.87 9.84 -20.13
N LEU A 46 11.88 9.81 -18.79
CA LEU A 46 13.10 9.57 -18.03
C LEU A 46 13.68 8.18 -18.34
N ILE A 47 12.86 7.12 -18.31
CA ILE A 47 13.29 5.75 -18.62
C ILE A 47 13.83 5.66 -20.05
N GLU A 48 13.12 6.22 -21.04
CA GLU A 48 13.57 6.28 -22.43
C GLU A 48 14.92 7.00 -22.55
N SER A 49 15.07 8.16 -21.90
CA SER A 49 16.32 8.92 -21.94
C SER A 49 17.50 8.19 -21.28
N LEU A 50 17.25 7.41 -20.23
CA LEU A 50 18.29 6.62 -19.56
C LEU A 50 18.77 5.48 -20.49
N MET A 51 17.86 4.89 -21.27
CA MET A 51 18.19 3.88 -22.26
C MET A 51 18.95 4.47 -23.46
N ASP A 52 18.45 5.58 -24.03
CA ASP A 52 19.02 6.21 -25.22
C ASP A 52 20.44 6.76 -24.97
N ASN A 53 20.69 7.31 -23.78
CA ASN A 53 22.00 7.84 -23.42
C ASN A 53 23.01 6.76 -22.99
N GLY A 54 22.64 5.48 -23.00
CA GLY A 54 23.50 4.38 -22.59
C GLY A 54 23.75 4.31 -21.08
N THR A 55 23.07 5.12 -20.27
CA THR A 55 23.19 5.14 -18.81
C THR A 55 22.57 3.89 -18.19
N PHE A 56 21.46 3.43 -18.75
CA PHE A 56 20.81 2.20 -18.32
C PHE A 56 21.49 0.98 -18.92
N SER A 57 21.95 0.12 -18.03
CA SER A 57 22.63 -1.15 -18.24
C SER A 57 23.68 -1.05 -19.36
N PRO A 58 24.79 -0.32 -19.12
CA PRO A 58 25.80 -0.03 -20.15
C PRO A 58 26.45 -1.29 -20.74
N SER A 59 26.39 -2.42 -20.03
CA SER A 59 26.89 -3.71 -20.51
C SER A 59 26.00 -4.36 -21.58
N LEU A 60 24.75 -3.90 -21.76
CA LEU A 60 23.91 -4.33 -22.88
C LEU A 60 24.40 -3.67 -24.16
N GLY A 61 25.17 -4.41 -24.96
CA GLY A 61 25.69 -3.94 -26.24
C GLY A 61 24.78 -4.18 -27.45
N ASP A 62 23.80 -5.08 -27.34
CA ASP A 62 22.87 -5.39 -28.44
C ASP A 62 21.65 -4.45 -28.39
N GLU A 63 21.48 -3.64 -29.44
CA GLU A 63 20.39 -2.68 -29.58
C GLU A 63 18.99 -3.31 -29.60
N ASN A 64 18.84 -4.53 -30.12
CA ASN A 64 17.54 -5.22 -30.10
C ASN A 64 17.17 -5.63 -28.67
N ILE A 65 18.16 -6.10 -27.92
CA ILE A 65 17.98 -6.46 -26.51
C ILE A 65 17.64 -5.22 -25.69
N ARG A 66 18.36 -4.10 -25.90
CA ARG A 66 18.06 -2.82 -25.25
C ARG A 66 16.62 -2.36 -25.49
N LYS A 67 16.13 -2.48 -26.73
CA LYS A 67 14.74 -2.14 -27.07
C LYS A 67 13.73 -3.07 -26.40
N SER A 68 14.03 -4.36 -26.34
CA SER A 68 13.17 -5.35 -25.65
C SER A 68 13.08 -5.03 -24.15
N VAL A 69 14.22 -4.80 -23.50
CA VAL A 69 14.29 -4.42 -22.08
C VAL A 69 13.50 -3.14 -21.83
N LEU A 70 13.69 -2.11 -22.67
CA LEU A 70 12.96 -0.85 -22.58
C LEU A 70 11.46 -1.09 -22.67
N GLN A 71 11.01 -1.85 -23.65
CA GLN A 71 9.59 -2.16 -23.83
C GLN A 71 9.00 -2.86 -22.60
N CYS A 72 9.69 -3.87 -22.05
CA CYS A 72 9.24 -4.56 -20.83
C CYS A 72 9.13 -3.62 -19.63
N LEU A 73 10.08 -2.70 -19.46
CA LEU A 73 10.02 -1.69 -18.40
C LEU A 73 8.85 -0.75 -18.61
N LEU A 74 8.61 -0.28 -19.85
CA LEU A 74 7.51 0.64 -20.16
C LEU A 74 6.11 0.00 -20.06
N GLU A 75 6.03 -1.33 -20.23
CA GLU A 75 4.80 -2.10 -20.06
C GLU A 75 4.49 -2.44 -18.59
N THR A 76 5.42 -2.16 -17.67
CA THR A 76 5.21 -2.37 -16.24
C THR A 76 4.08 -1.47 -15.73
N LYS A 77 3.03 -2.08 -15.19
CA LYS A 77 1.91 -1.37 -14.57
C LYS A 77 2.28 -0.90 -13.17
N GLY A 78 2.03 0.38 -12.85
CA GLY A 78 2.45 0.95 -11.58
C GLY A 78 3.96 1.16 -11.47
N ARG A 79 4.49 1.07 -10.24
CA ARG A 79 5.92 1.32 -9.96
C ARG A 79 6.81 0.17 -10.43
N ILE A 80 7.98 0.49 -10.98
CA ILE A 80 9.07 -0.48 -11.14
C ILE A 80 9.62 -0.82 -9.75
N LEU A 81 9.33 -2.03 -9.27
CA LEU A 81 9.66 -2.45 -7.90
C LEU A 81 11.07 -3.03 -7.81
N SER A 82 11.77 -2.71 -6.73
CA SER A 82 13.05 -3.33 -6.38
C SER A 82 13.03 -3.86 -4.94
N LEU A 83 14.08 -4.58 -4.54
CA LEU A 83 14.27 -4.93 -3.12
C LEU A 83 14.40 -3.69 -2.23
N HIS A 84 14.92 -2.58 -2.76
CA HIS A 84 14.96 -1.32 -2.04
C HIS A 84 13.55 -0.76 -1.82
N SER A 85 12.69 -0.75 -2.85
CA SER A 85 11.27 -0.37 -2.72
C SER A 85 10.55 -1.20 -1.67
N LEU A 86 10.78 -2.51 -1.63
CA LEU A 86 10.21 -3.39 -0.61
C LEU A 86 10.61 -2.96 0.80
N VAL A 87 11.90 -2.67 1.02
CA VAL A 87 12.39 -2.22 2.34
C VAL A 87 11.77 -0.88 2.73
N GLN A 88 11.74 0.09 1.81
CA GLN A 88 11.14 1.40 2.06
C GLN A 88 9.65 1.31 2.38
N ASP A 89 8.90 0.57 1.55
CA ASP A 89 7.46 0.37 1.75
C ASP A 89 7.21 -0.39 3.07
N THR A 90 8.04 -1.36 3.43
CA THR A 90 7.91 -2.09 4.71
C THR A 90 8.14 -1.17 5.91
N LEU A 91 9.11 -0.24 5.83
CA LEU A 91 9.35 0.75 6.89
C LEU A 91 8.14 1.67 7.09
N PHE A 92 7.40 1.97 6.01
CA PHE A 92 6.18 2.77 6.06
C PHE A 92 4.96 1.97 6.55
N ILE A 93 4.81 0.73 6.08
CA ILE A 93 3.64 -0.13 6.38
C ILE A 93 3.72 -0.72 7.79
N GLN A 94 4.92 -1.00 8.32
CA GLN A 94 5.08 -1.63 9.64
C GLN A 94 4.44 -0.82 10.79
N PRO A 95 4.62 0.51 10.91
CA PRO A 95 3.90 1.30 11.90
C PRO A 95 2.37 1.22 11.72
N CYS A 96 1.87 1.33 10.49
CA CYS A 96 0.44 1.18 10.20
C CYS A 96 -0.10 -0.18 10.69
N ALA A 97 0.63 -1.26 10.41
CA ALA A 97 0.29 -2.59 10.91
C ALA A 97 0.21 -2.60 12.44
N LYS A 98 1.19 -2.01 13.14
CA LYS A 98 1.21 -1.88 14.61
C LYS A 98 0.02 -1.09 15.15
N ALA A 99 -0.46 -0.08 14.43
CA ALA A 99 -1.68 0.64 14.81
C ALA A 99 -2.90 -0.29 14.73
N LEU A 100 -3.04 -1.04 13.64
CA LEU A 100 -4.14 -1.99 13.45
C LEU A 100 -4.08 -3.19 14.41
N LEU A 101 -2.90 -3.55 14.94
CA LEU A 101 -2.77 -4.59 15.96
C LEU A 101 -3.57 -4.29 17.23
N GLN A 102 -3.87 -3.02 17.50
CA GLN A 102 -4.67 -2.62 18.66
C GLN A 102 -6.13 -3.05 18.54
N LEU A 103 -6.61 -3.42 17.34
CA LEU A 103 -7.98 -3.85 17.08
C LEU A 103 -8.19 -5.37 17.23
N VAL A 104 -7.10 -6.13 17.38
CA VAL A 104 -7.09 -7.59 17.44
C VAL A 104 -6.40 -8.10 18.71
N PRO A 105 -6.73 -9.30 19.21
CA PRO A 105 -6.02 -9.90 20.33
C PRO A 105 -4.56 -10.15 19.95
N PRO A 106 -3.64 -10.26 20.93
CA PRO A 106 -2.20 -10.40 20.64
C PRO A 106 -1.79 -11.74 20.01
N ALA A 107 -2.67 -12.75 20.02
CA ALA A 107 -2.38 -14.10 19.51
C ALA A 107 -3.08 -14.33 18.16
N PHE A 108 -2.36 -14.08 17.06
CA PHE A 108 -2.79 -14.42 15.70
C PHE A 108 -1.57 -14.68 14.80
N LEU A 109 -1.79 -15.40 13.70
CA LEU A 109 -0.77 -15.68 12.69
C LEU A 109 -0.75 -14.64 11.56
N ASP A 110 -1.93 -14.18 11.16
CA ASP A 110 -2.13 -13.26 10.05
C ASP A 110 -3.11 -12.16 10.47
N LEU A 111 -2.71 -10.90 10.30
CA LEU A 111 -3.49 -9.72 10.73
C LEU A 111 -4.78 -9.59 9.94
N ARG A 112 -4.74 -9.86 8.63
CA ARG A 112 -5.92 -9.81 7.77
C ARG A 112 -6.93 -10.84 8.23
N ASP A 113 -6.52 -12.09 8.42
CA ASP A 113 -7.41 -13.14 8.92
C ASP A 113 -7.95 -12.81 10.32
N ALA A 114 -7.12 -12.22 11.20
CA ALA A 114 -7.55 -11.81 12.52
C ALA A 114 -8.64 -10.71 12.47
N LEU A 115 -8.49 -9.71 11.60
CA LEU A 115 -9.49 -8.66 11.41
C LEU A 115 -10.73 -9.19 10.69
N MET A 116 -10.59 -9.98 9.64
CA MET A 116 -11.72 -10.49 8.85
C MET A 116 -12.64 -11.38 9.67
N ARG A 117 -12.13 -12.15 10.64
CA ARG A 117 -12.97 -12.93 11.57
C ARG A 117 -13.83 -12.09 12.52
N ARG A 118 -13.58 -10.78 12.60
CA ARG A 118 -14.29 -9.81 13.46
C ARG A 118 -15.24 -8.93 12.68
N LEU A 119 -15.24 -9.06 11.36
CA LEU A 119 -16.17 -8.34 10.51
C LEU A 119 -17.53 -9.02 10.61
N GLU A 120 -18.50 -8.32 11.18
CA GLU A 120 -19.88 -8.76 11.20
C GLU A 120 -20.50 -8.49 9.83
N THR A 121 -20.82 -9.54 9.08
CA THR A 121 -21.56 -9.41 7.83
C THR A 121 -23.05 -9.40 8.15
N HIS A 122 -23.69 -8.24 8.00
CA HIS A 122 -25.15 -8.16 8.00
C HIS A 122 -25.70 -8.50 6.62
N GLU A 123 -26.79 -9.28 6.58
CA GLU A 123 -27.43 -9.69 5.33
C GLU A 123 -27.78 -8.45 4.49
N ALA A 124 -27.13 -8.36 3.33
CA ALA A 124 -27.41 -7.39 2.26
C ALA A 124 -27.16 -5.90 2.56
N ALA A 125 -26.42 -5.56 3.61
CA ALA A 125 -25.98 -4.18 3.83
C ALA A 125 -24.46 -4.12 3.99
N TRP A 126 -23.84 -2.99 3.68
CA TRP A 126 -22.44 -2.71 4.04
C TRP A 126 -22.18 -1.22 4.12
N THR A 127 -21.25 -0.84 4.99
CA THR A 127 -20.87 0.55 5.21
C THR A 127 -19.47 0.83 4.66
N ILE A 128 -19.32 1.96 3.98
CA ILE A 128 -18.05 2.43 3.40
C ILE A 128 -17.86 3.88 3.83
N GLN A 129 -16.68 4.22 4.34
CA GLN A 129 -16.29 5.60 4.56
C GLN A 129 -16.03 6.31 3.22
N VAL A 130 -16.85 7.28 2.86
CA VAL A 130 -16.74 8.04 1.59
C VAL A 130 -15.98 9.35 1.78
N SER A 131 -15.93 9.87 3.00
CA SER A 131 -15.11 11.00 3.40
C SER A 131 -14.63 10.84 4.85
N GLU A 132 -13.73 11.71 5.30
CA GLU A 132 -13.18 11.65 6.66
C GLU A 132 -14.24 11.58 7.77
N THR A 133 -15.39 12.23 7.58
CA THR A 133 -16.45 12.29 8.60
C THR A 133 -17.76 11.63 8.14
N VAL A 134 -17.81 11.12 6.91
CA VAL A 134 -19.05 10.59 6.31
C VAL A 134 -18.85 9.14 5.90
N ALA A 135 -19.73 8.29 6.41
CA ALA A 135 -19.88 6.91 5.96
C ALA A 135 -21.27 6.71 5.36
N GLU A 136 -21.32 5.97 4.26
CA GLU A 136 -22.56 5.62 3.56
C GLU A 136 -22.80 4.12 3.69
N THR A 137 -24.06 3.75 3.96
CA THR A 137 -24.48 2.35 4.01
C THR A 137 -25.25 2.03 2.75
N PHE A 138 -24.78 1.00 2.04
CA PHE A 138 -25.39 0.50 0.83
C PHE A 138 -26.16 -0.76 1.18
N THR A 139 -27.38 -0.86 0.66
CA THR A 139 -28.20 -2.08 0.75
C THR A 139 -28.34 -2.65 -0.65
N ALA A 140 -28.13 -3.95 -0.80
CA ALA A 140 -28.30 -4.62 -2.07
C ALA A 140 -29.62 -5.39 -2.08
N ASP A 141 -30.48 -5.13 -3.05
CA ASP A 141 -31.53 -6.08 -3.42
C ASP A 141 -30.85 -7.23 -4.19
N LEU A 142 -30.21 -8.18 -3.50
CA LEU A 142 -29.47 -9.26 -4.17
C LEU A 142 -30.07 -10.64 -3.95
N ASP A 143 -30.35 -11.29 -5.08
CA ASP A 143 -30.53 -12.72 -5.23
C ASP A 143 -29.36 -13.50 -4.59
N PRO A 144 -29.62 -14.66 -3.97
CA PRO A 144 -28.68 -15.42 -3.12
C PRO A 144 -27.46 -16.05 -3.85
N SER A 145 -27.12 -15.61 -5.06
CA SER A 145 -25.98 -16.10 -5.85
C SER A 145 -24.71 -15.24 -5.74
N SER A 146 -24.70 -14.16 -4.95
CA SER A 146 -23.62 -13.15 -4.95
C SER A 146 -22.47 -13.38 -3.94
N LEU A 147 -22.08 -14.63 -3.66
CA LEU A 147 -20.91 -14.96 -2.81
C LEU A 147 -19.59 -14.24 -3.19
N ALA A 148 -19.48 -13.74 -4.43
CA ALA A 148 -18.35 -12.93 -4.89
C ALA A 148 -18.37 -11.48 -4.37
N CYS A 149 -19.54 -10.96 -3.96
CA CYS A 149 -19.72 -9.60 -3.44
C CYS A 149 -19.12 -9.46 -2.03
N ASP A 150 -19.32 -10.47 -1.17
CA ASP A 150 -18.84 -10.48 0.21
C ASP A 150 -17.31 -10.35 0.29
N GLY A 151 -16.58 -11.05 -0.59
CA GLY A 151 -15.12 -10.99 -0.64
C GLY A 151 -14.57 -9.60 -1.02
N SER A 152 -15.27 -8.88 -1.90
CA SER A 152 -14.90 -7.52 -2.32
C SER A 152 -15.17 -6.50 -1.21
N ILE A 153 -16.32 -6.60 -0.56
CA ILE A 153 -16.72 -5.71 0.55
C ILE A 153 -15.76 -5.87 1.74
N CYS A 154 -15.43 -7.11 2.12
CA CYS A 154 -14.44 -7.39 3.16
C CYS A 154 -13.08 -6.75 2.85
N ALA A 155 -12.66 -6.81 1.58
CA ALA A 155 -11.42 -6.19 1.14
C ALA A 155 -11.48 -4.66 1.22
N VAL A 156 -12.61 -4.04 0.87
CA VAL A 156 -12.81 -2.58 0.99
C VAL A 156 -12.72 -2.15 2.46
N ALA A 157 -13.47 -2.81 3.35
CA ALA A 157 -13.45 -2.50 4.79
C ALA A 157 -12.04 -2.63 5.38
N PHE A 158 -11.31 -3.70 5.01
CA PHE A 158 -9.91 -3.88 5.39
C PHE A 158 -9.00 -2.74 4.90
N VAL A 159 -9.13 -2.36 3.62
CA VAL A 159 -8.35 -1.28 3.02
C VAL A 159 -8.64 0.05 3.70
N GLN A 160 -9.87 0.32 4.11
CA GLN A 160 -10.21 1.56 4.82
C GLN A 160 -9.51 1.70 6.17
N LEU A 161 -9.38 0.62 6.93
CA LEU A 161 -8.58 0.61 8.16
C LEU A 161 -7.11 0.94 7.86
N TRP A 162 -6.55 0.37 6.79
CA TRP A 162 -5.18 0.66 6.37
C TRP A 162 -4.99 2.11 5.93
N LEU A 163 -5.93 2.67 5.16
CA LEU A 163 -5.89 4.06 4.72
C LEU A 163 -5.95 5.02 5.91
N PHE A 164 -6.79 4.73 6.90
CA PHE A 164 -6.81 5.49 8.15
C PHE A 164 -5.46 5.41 8.87
N ALA A 165 -4.91 4.21 9.04
CA ALA A 165 -3.63 4.01 9.71
C ALA A 165 -2.47 4.76 8.99
N MET A 166 -2.48 4.80 7.66
CA MET A 166 -1.51 5.56 6.86
C MET A 166 -1.69 7.07 7.04
N ARG A 167 -2.93 7.57 7.04
CA ARG A 167 -3.25 9.00 7.21
C ARG A 167 -2.80 9.52 8.57
N TYR A 168 -3.00 8.72 9.62
CA TYR A 168 -2.73 9.10 11.01
C TYR A 168 -1.47 8.43 11.57
N ILE A 169 -0.56 7.95 10.72
CA ILE A 169 0.61 7.15 11.12
C ILE A 169 1.45 7.82 12.21
N GLU A 170 1.65 9.14 12.12
CA GLU A 170 2.47 9.90 13.06
C GLU A 170 1.77 10.15 14.41
N ASN A 171 0.45 10.05 14.47
CA ASN A 171 -0.33 10.19 15.70
C ASN A 171 -0.54 8.82 16.35
N LEU A 172 -0.81 7.78 15.55
CA LEU A 172 -1.07 6.41 16.02
C LEU A 172 0.19 5.68 16.47
N THR A 173 1.36 6.07 15.96
CA THR A 173 2.63 5.39 16.20
C THR A 173 3.74 6.35 16.60
N SER A 174 4.89 5.81 17.01
CA SER A 174 6.11 6.59 17.25
C SER A 174 6.91 6.88 15.97
N ALA A 175 6.38 6.54 14.79
CA ALA A 175 7.07 6.75 13.53
C ALA A 175 6.91 8.21 13.09
N THR A 176 8.03 8.87 12.78
CA THR A 176 8.06 10.19 12.16
C THR A 176 8.42 10.04 10.69
N LEU A 177 7.58 10.54 9.80
CA LEU A 177 7.85 10.45 8.37
C LEU A 177 8.91 11.48 7.95
N PRO A 178 9.86 11.12 7.08
CA PRO A 178 10.80 12.07 6.50
C PRO A 178 10.02 13.04 5.58
N GLY A 179 9.96 14.31 5.95
CA GLY A 179 9.21 15.33 5.22
C GLY A 179 9.25 16.70 5.90
N ARG A 180 8.60 17.69 5.27
CA ARG A 180 8.56 19.13 5.60
C ARG A 180 8.00 19.51 6.99
N GLN A 181 8.00 18.61 7.99
CA GLN A 181 7.58 18.94 9.35
C GLN A 181 8.39 20.10 9.95
N LYS A 182 9.66 20.28 9.56
CA LYS A 182 10.47 21.42 10.00
C LYS A 182 9.99 22.78 9.48
N GLU A 183 9.16 22.84 8.44
CA GLU A 183 8.62 24.10 7.91
C GLU A 183 7.25 24.47 8.53
N PHE A 184 6.51 23.51 9.10
CA PHE A 184 5.24 23.76 9.79
C PHE A 184 5.40 24.08 11.29
N CYS A 185 6.62 24.03 11.83
CA CYS A 185 6.94 24.55 13.16
C CYS A 185 6.97 26.09 13.20
N ASP A 186 6.13 26.76 12.41
CA ASP A 186 5.90 28.18 12.51
C ASP A 186 4.65 28.42 13.38
N GLY A 187 4.88 28.64 14.68
CA GLY A 187 4.12 29.45 15.65
C GLY A 187 2.60 29.34 15.82
N ASN A 188 1.83 28.96 14.81
CA ASN A 188 0.39 28.88 14.85
C ASN A 188 -0.02 27.47 15.30
N HIS A 189 -0.78 27.41 16.40
CA HIS A 189 -1.30 26.18 16.96
C HIS A 189 -2.29 25.53 15.99
N VAL A 190 -1.76 24.81 15.00
CA VAL A 190 -2.55 23.85 14.23
C VAL A 190 -2.82 22.70 15.20
N TYR A 191 -4.09 22.55 15.57
CA TYR A 191 -4.53 21.43 16.40
C TYR A 191 -4.03 20.12 15.79
N ARG A 192 -3.38 19.30 16.62
CA ARG A 192 -2.88 17.98 16.23
C ARG A 192 -3.51 16.98 17.18
N GLU A 193 -4.24 16.03 16.60
CA GLU A 193 -4.81 14.93 17.37
C GLU A 193 -3.71 14.20 18.15
N THR A 194 -4.03 13.92 19.40
CA THR A 194 -3.23 13.07 20.26
C THR A 194 -3.33 11.61 19.80
N ARG A 195 -2.37 10.80 20.24
CA ARG A 195 -2.40 9.35 20.01
C ARG A 195 -3.70 8.69 20.49
N GLN A 196 -4.25 9.18 21.60
CA GLN A 196 -5.49 8.65 22.15
C GLN A 196 -6.70 9.03 21.30
N GLU A 197 -6.77 10.27 20.82
CA GLU A 197 -7.83 10.72 19.91
C GLU A 197 -7.79 9.95 18.59
N SER A 198 -6.63 9.82 17.93
CA SER A 198 -6.56 9.06 16.68
C SER A 198 -6.84 7.56 16.88
N ALA A 199 -6.50 6.98 18.05
CA ALA A 199 -6.85 5.58 18.37
C ALA A 199 -8.35 5.40 18.62
N HIS A 200 -9.00 6.38 19.23
CA HIS A 200 -10.44 6.43 19.40
C HIS A 200 -11.16 6.53 18.05
N GLU A 201 -10.72 7.44 17.18
CA GLU A 201 -11.26 7.58 15.82
C GLU A 201 -11.06 6.31 14.97
N LEU A 202 -9.92 5.62 15.12
CA LEU A 202 -9.71 4.31 14.49
C LEU A 202 -10.74 3.28 14.98
N ALA A 203 -11.10 3.29 16.26
CA ALA A 203 -12.09 2.39 16.82
C ALA A 203 -13.52 2.73 16.34
N ILE A 204 -13.84 4.01 16.23
CA ILE A 204 -15.11 4.49 15.63
C ILE A 204 -15.20 4.02 14.19
N LEU A 205 -14.14 4.20 13.39
CA LEU A 205 -14.11 3.72 12.01
C LEU A 205 -14.30 2.21 11.96
N ALA A 206 -13.57 1.45 12.79
CA ALA A 206 -13.69 0.00 12.83
C ALA A 206 -15.12 -0.45 13.11
N GLN A 207 -15.81 0.14 14.10
CA GLN A 207 -17.22 -0.17 14.38
C GLN A 207 -18.16 0.27 13.25
N THR A 208 -17.90 1.43 12.64
CA THR A 208 -18.67 1.94 11.50
C THR A 208 -18.61 0.97 10.32
N LEU A 209 -17.46 0.33 10.12
CA LEU A 209 -17.23 -0.73 9.13
C LEU A 209 -17.59 -2.13 9.63
N TRP A 210 -18.22 -2.22 10.79
CA TRP A 210 -18.73 -3.45 11.43
C TRP A 210 -17.67 -4.45 11.87
N PHE A 211 -16.47 -3.98 12.17
CA PHE A 211 -15.52 -4.76 12.97
C PHE A 211 -15.89 -4.67 14.44
N ASP A 212 -16.08 -5.84 15.07
CA ASP A 212 -16.32 -5.92 16.51
C ASP A 212 -15.30 -6.80 17.22
N SER A 213 -14.74 -6.26 18.31
CA SER A 213 -13.87 -7.01 19.20
C SER A 213 -13.80 -6.36 20.59
N PRO A 214 -13.46 -7.12 21.64
CA PRO A 214 -13.19 -6.53 22.96
C PRO A 214 -12.08 -5.46 22.90
N GLN A 215 -11.12 -5.61 22.00
CA GLN A 215 -10.04 -4.66 21.81
C GLN A 215 -10.54 -3.33 21.23
N ILE A 216 -11.39 -3.39 20.19
CA ILE A 216 -12.04 -2.20 19.62
C ILE A 216 -12.86 -1.48 20.69
N ARG A 217 -13.66 -2.21 21.46
CA ARG A 217 -14.49 -1.66 22.54
C ARG A 217 -13.68 -1.05 23.70
N SER A 218 -12.42 -1.44 23.88
CA SER A 218 -11.54 -0.91 24.93
C SER A 218 -10.87 0.43 24.58
N LEU A 219 -11.02 0.91 23.34
CA LEU A 219 -10.48 2.18 22.86
C LEU A 219 -11.46 3.36 23.00
N PHE A 220 -12.59 3.15 23.68
CA PHE A 220 -13.58 4.16 24.03
C PHE A 220 -13.36 4.72 25.44
#